data_AF-A0A7C8MS40-F1
#
_entry.id   AF-A0A7C8MS40-F1
#
_cell.length_a   1.000
_cell.length_b   1.000
_cell.length_c   1.000
_cell.angle_alpha   90.00
_cell.angle_beta   90.00
_cell.angle_gamma   90.00
#
_symmetry.space_group_name_H-M   'P 1'
#
loop_
_entity.id
_entity.type
_entity.pdbx_description
1 polymer ?
#
loop_
_entity_poly.entity_id
_entity_poly.type
_entity_poly.pdbx_seq_one_letter_code
_entity_poly.pdbx_strand_id
1 'polypeptide(L)'
;MGYQYSHLIDPRSYDSQGLCDGIPLRVHRNADLAEAGIIRLRNDWRRYVGPLPLNSFGGGMGPVYNFPSVAIPECHPNRLEIVSYITEFGFLHDDIVDKPKANEGAALDTKSGRERIRSNIVNEIMSIDPLRAKEFIAIWTKGFGVGQDRTHFIDFDDYLHYRVVGRGSFFMTSLTIFGMCLTIPPEEKEEFWRITRPAWAAAVLTNDLQSWDKEWRLFQTQDETDMANGIWVLMKQYSIEIDDAKIMSYKD
;
A
#
# COMPACT_ATOMS: atom_id res chain seq x y z
N MET A 1 -22.61 13.34 5.09
CA MET A 1 -22.44 11.90 5.38
C MET A 1 -21.81 11.80 6.77
N GLY A 2 -22.35 10.99 7.67
CA GLY A 2 -21.78 10.83 9.03
C GLY A 2 -20.86 9.61 9.10
N TYR A 3 -19.92 9.61 10.04
CA TYR A 3 -19.09 8.44 10.35
C TYR A 3 -19.90 7.40 11.11
N GLN A 4 -19.98 6.18 10.60
CA GLN A 4 -20.79 5.09 11.16
C GLN A 4 -19.92 3.96 11.72
N TYR A 5 -18.85 3.63 11.01
CA TYR A 5 -18.10 2.39 11.28
C TYR A 5 -16.80 2.59 12.06
N SER A 6 -16.38 3.84 12.30
CA SER A 6 -15.20 4.13 13.11
C SER A 6 -15.48 5.00 14.34
N HIS A 7 -14.46 5.11 15.19
CA HIS A 7 -14.38 6.04 16.31
C HIS A 7 -13.13 6.92 16.18
N LEU A 8 -13.17 8.11 16.78
CA LEU A 8 -12.02 9.02 16.85
C LEU A 8 -11.04 8.54 17.91
N ILE A 9 -9.76 8.70 17.64
CA ILE A 9 -8.67 8.48 18.60
C ILE A 9 -8.28 9.82 19.23
N ASP A 10 -7.93 9.79 20.51
CA ASP A 10 -7.42 10.97 21.22
C ASP A 10 -6.08 11.39 20.59
N PRO A 11 -5.94 12.62 20.06
CA PRO A 11 -4.68 13.10 19.48
C PRO A 11 -3.49 13.03 20.44
N ARG A 12 -3.72 12.93 21.76
CA ARG A 12 -2.66 12.79 22.76
C ARG A 12 -2.12 11.36 22.89
N SER A 13 -2.76 10.37 22.26
CA SER A 13 -2.37 8.97 22.36
C SER A 13 -1.51 8.48 21.19
N TYR A 14 -1.14 9.36 20.26
CA TYR A 14 -0.24 9.05 19.15
C TYR A 14 0.60 10.27 18.78
N ASP A 15 1.72 10.03 18.09
CA ASP A 15 2.59 11.07 17.55
C ASP A 15 2.43 11.10 16.02
N SER A 16 1.99 12.23 15.48
CA SER A 16 1.87 12.45 14.04
C SER A 16 3.17 12.92 13.40
N GLN A 17 4.16 13.34 14.20
CA GLN A 17 5.38 14.01 13.73
C GLN A 17 5.08 15.26 12.86
N GLY A 18 3.88 15.83 12.98
CA GLY A 18 3.41 16.94 12.13
C GLY A 18 2.98 16.52 10.70
N LEU A 19 3.00 15.24 10.35
CA LEU A 19 2.77 14.73 8.99
C LEU A 19 1.30 14.67 8.58
N CYS A 20 0.37 14.82 9.52
CA CYS A 20 -1.07 14.75 9.25
C CYS A 20 -1.89 15.75 10.07
N ASP A 21 -1.31 16.90 10.38
CA ASP A 21 -1.97 17.94 11.17
C ASP A 21 -3.30 18.39 10.54
N GLY A 22 -4.34 18.52 11.36
CA GLY A 22 -5.69 18.81 10.92
C GLY A 22 -6.49 17.62 10.40
N ILE A 23 -5.88 16.43 10.27
CA ILE A 23 -6.56 15.18 9.88
C ILE A 23 -6.70 14.28 11.11
N PRO A 24 -7.93 14.08 11.63
CA PRO A 24 -8.12 13.25 12.82
C PRO A 24 -7.92 11.76 12.51
N LEU A 25 -7.21 11.04 13.38
CA LEU A 25 -7.11 9.60 13.31
C LEU A 25 -8.45 8.95 13.70
N ARG A 26 -8.97 8.08 12.84
CA ARG A 26 -10.12 7.22 13.10
C ARG A 26 -9.71 5.76 12.98
N VAL A 27 -10.30 4.92 13.83
CA VAL A 27 -10.10 3.47 13.80
C VAL A 27 -11.44 2.79 13.61
N HIS A 28 -11.50 1.84 12.67
CA HIS A 28 -12.68 1.02 12.44
C HIS A 28 -13.09 0.27 13.74
N ARG A 29 -14.37 0.21 14.05
CA ARG A 29 -14.92 -0.41 15.28
C ARG A 29 -14.70 -1.92 15.32
N ASN A 30 -14.67 -2.56 14.17
CA ASN A 30 -14.40 -3.98 13.98
C ASN A 30 -12.98 -4.26 13.48
N ALA A 31 -11.96 -3.69 14.15
CA ALA A 31 -10.56 -3.88 13.77
C ALA A 31 -10.12 -5.37 13.84
N ASP A 32 -10.82 -6.18 14.64
CA ASP A 32 -10.69 -7.63 14.72
C ASP A 32 -11.03 -8.34 13.40
N LEU A 33 -12.02 -7.85 12.64
CA LEU A 33 -12.33 -8.40 11.31
C LEU A 33 -11.21 -8.14 10.30
N ALA A 34 -10.55 -6.98 10.40
CA ALA A 34 -9.39 -6.69 9.57
C ALA A 34 -8.22 -7.61 9.90
N GLU A 35 -7.95 -7.83 11.19
CA GLU A 35 -6.94 -8.77 11.66
C GLU A 35 -7.25 -10.21 11.21
N ALA A 36 -8.51 -10.64 11.27
CA ALA A 36 -8.93 -11.95 10.77
C ALA A 36 -8.61 -12.13 9.27
N GLY A 37 -8.89 -11.12 8.44
CA GLY A 37 -8.55 -11.13 7.01
C GLY A 37 -7.05 -11.25 6.75
N ILE A 38 -6.24 -10.53 7.53
CA ILE A 38 -4.77 -10.58 7.44
C ILE A 38 -4.25 -11.97 7.83
N ILE A 39 -4.71 -12.52 8.96
CA ILE A 39 -4.34 -13.87 9.44
C ILE A 39 -4.74 -14.93 8.41
N ARG A 40 -5.96 -14.82 7.87
CA ARG A 40 -6.47 -15.73 6.84
C ARG A 40 -5.56 -15.74 5.61
N LEU A 41 -5.16 -14.57 5.09
CA LEU A 41 -4.23 -14.55 3.96
C LEU A 41 -2.88 -15.15 4.32
N ARG A 42 -2.29 -14.80 5.46
CA ARG A 42 -0.97 -15.33 5.84
C ARG A 42 -0.99 -16.86 5.95
N ASN A 43 -2.12 -17.44 6.35
CA ASN A 43 -2.32 -18.89 6.34
C ASN A 43 -2.47 -19.46 4.92
N ASP A 44 -3.26 -18.83 4.06
CA ASP A 44 -3.39 -19.23 2.65
C ASP A 44 -2.06 -19.13 1.91
N TRP A 45 -1.26 -18.10 2.19
CA TRP A 45 0.08 -17.94 1.66
C TRP A 45 0.98 -19.10 2.06
N ARG A 46 1.03 -19.44 3.36
CA ARG A 46 1.78 -20.61 3.85
C ARG A 46 1.34 -21.90 3.19
N ARG A 47 0.04 -22.03 2.92
CA ARG A 47 -0.56 -23.24 2.33
C ARG A 47 -0.30 -23.37 0.83
N TYR A 48 -0.41 -22.28 0.08
CA TYR A 48 -0.43 -22.30 -1.38
C TYR A 48 0.86 -21.79 -2.03
N VAL A 49 1.60 -20.92 -1.36
CA VAL A 49 2.84 -20.30 -1.88
C VAL A 49 4.06 -20.87 -1.19
N GLY A 50 4.07 -20.89 0.15
CA GLY A 50 5.20 -21.33 0.97
C GLY A 50 5.47 -20.39 2.15
N PRO A 51 6.66 -20.46 2.78
CA PRO A 51 7.00 -19.60 3.90
C PRO A 51 6.80 -18.11 3.59
N LEU A 52 6.42 -17.34 4.61
CA LEU A 52 6.30 -15.89 4.48
C LEU A 52 7.70 -15.28 4.22
N PRO A 53 7.81 -14.17 3.47
CA PRO A 53 9.08 -13.47 3.29
C PRO A 53 9.73 -13.13 4.63
N LEU A 54 11.04 -13.34 4.76
CA LEU A 54 11.80 -13.07 6.00
C LEU A 54 11.67 -11.63 6.50
N ASN A 55 11.48 -10.67 5.59
CA ASN A 55 11.28 -9.25 5.90
C ASN A 55 9.81 -8.85 6.02
N SER A 56 8.86 -9.80 5.89
CA SER A 56 7.44 -9.53 6.04
C SER A 56 7.05 -9.53 7.51
N PHE A 57 7.38 -8.42 8.18
CA PHE A 57 6.96 -8.13 9.55
C PHE A 57 5.43 -7.93 9.70
N GLY A 58 4.67 -8.05 8.60
CA GLY A 58 3.21 -7.92 8.55
C GLY A 58 2.84 -6.51 8.14
N GLY A 59 2.75 -6.27 6.82
CA GLY A 59 2.42 -4.93 6.31
C GLY A 59 1.04 -4.44 6.80
N GLY A 60 0.09 -5.36 6.96
CA GLY A 60 -1.24 -5.06 7.48
C GLY A 60 -1.36 -5.08 9.00
N MET A 61 -0.46 -5.77 9.73
CA MET A 61 -0.59 -5.97 11.18
C MET A 61 0.11 -4.85 11.96
N GLY A 62 -0.42 -4.53 13.13
CA GLY A 62 0.24 -3.65 14.09
C GLY A 62 -0.27 -3.91 15.50
N PRO A 63 0.57 -3.69 16.53
CA PRO A 63 0.23 -4.02 17.92
C PRO A 63 -0.92 -3.17 18.47
N VAL A 64 -1.13 -1.98 17.91
CA VAL A 64 -2.19 -1.04 18.30
C VAL A 64 -3.17 -0.81 17.16
N TYR A 65 -2.64 -0.59 15.95
CA TYR A 65 -3.44 -0.33 14.75
C TYR A 65 -3.03 -1.28 13.64
N ASN A 66 -3.97 -2.09 13.13
CA ASN A 66 -3.80 -2.73 11.84
C ASN A 66 -4.09 -1.72 10.73
N PHE A 67 -3.35 -1.80 9.62
CA PHE A 67 -3.36 -0.79 8.56
C PHE A 67 -4.74 -0.59 7.93
N PRO A 68 -5.51 -1.62 7.54
CA PRO A 68 -6.81 -1.41 6.91
C PRO A 68 -7.81 -0.65 7.79
N SER A 69 -7.75 -0.88 9.11
CA SER A 69 -8.68 -0.25 10.07
C SER A 69 -8.44 1.25 10.27
N VAL A 70 -7.25 1.76 9.94
CA VAL A 70 -6.91 3.19 10.04
C VAL A 70 -6.81 3.86 8.68
N ALA A 71 -6.46 3.13 7.62
CA ALA A 71 -6.41 3.64 6.26
C ALA A 71 -7.80 3.77 5.62
N ILE A 72 -8.72 2.84 5.95
CA ILE A 72 -10.10 2.84 5.44
C ILE A 72 -11.07 2.69 6.62
N PRO A 73 -11.11 3.66 7.56
CA PRO A 73 -11.84 3.51 8.82
C PRO A 73 -13.37 3.45 8.64
N GLU A 74 -13.89 3.90 7.50
CA GLU A 74 -15.31 3.78 7.12
C GLU A 74 -15.55 2.68 6.07
N CYS A 75 -14.67 1.69 5.99
CA CYS A 75 -14.94 0.47 5.22
C CYS A 75 -16.27 -0.15 5.69
N HIS A 76 -17.06 -0.65 4.76
CA HIS A 76 -18.27 -1.38 5.13
C HIS A 76 -17.88 -2.65 5.92
N PRO A 77 -18.49 -2.95 7.09
CA PRO A 77 -18.08 -4.07 7.94
C PRO A 77 -18.05 -5.41 7.21
N ASN A 78 -19.07 -5.70 6.40
CA ASN A 78 -19.14 -6.94 5.59
C ASN A 78 -18.08 -7.03 4.47
N ARG A 79 -17.28 -5.99 4.24
CA ARG A 79 -16.19 -5.97 3.26
C ARG A 79 -14.81 -5.88 3.92
N LEU A 80 -14.74 -5.53 5.21
CA LEU A 80 -13.49 -5.24 5.89
C LEU A 80 -12.52 -6.44 5.91
N GLU A 81 -13.02 -7.65 6.15
CA GLU A 81 -12.18 -8.85 6.16
C GLU A 81 -11.51 -9.07 4.79
N ILE A 82 -12.29 -9.11 3.70
CA ILE A 82 -11.74 -9.33 2.35
C ILE A 82 -10.88 -8.14 1.88
N VAL A 83 -11.22 -6.91 2.25
CA VAL A 83 -10.36 -5.73 1.99
C VAL A 83 -9.01 -5.90 2.66
N SER A 84 -9.00 -6.32 3.93
CA SER A 84 -7.78 -6.53 4.71
C SER A 84 -6.95 -7.71 4.18
N TYR A 85 -7.62 -8.78 3.75
CA TYR A 85 -7.00 -9.90 3.04
C TYR A 85 -6.31 -9.41 1.76
N ILE A 86 -6.98 -8.61 0.94
CA ILE A 86 -6.42 -8.09 -0.31
C ILE A 86 -5.24 -7.14 -0.05
N THR A 87 -5.34 -6.27 0.97
CA THR A 87 -4.25 -5.37 1.35
C THR A 87 -3.00 -6.13 1.77
N GLU A 88 -3.12 -7.15 2.63
CA GLU A 88 -1.98 -7.98 3.03
C GLU A 88 -1.39 -8.74 1.82
N PHE A 89 -2.21 -9.09 0.82
CA PHE A 89 -1.71 -9.71 -0.43
C PHE A 89 -0.85 -8.74 -1.20
N GLY A 90 -1.26 -7.46 -1.26
CA GLY A 90 -0.46 -6.37 -1.81
C GLY A 90 0.92 -6.32 -1.15
N PHE A 91 0.97 -6.24 0.18
CA PHE A 91 2.24 -6.16 0.92
C PHE A 91 3.14 -7.39 0.72
N LEU A 92 2.60 -8.60 0.81
CA LEU A 92 3.38 -9.82 0.61
C LEU A 92 3.88 -9.97 -0.83
N HIS A 93 3.09 -9.51 -1.81
CA HIS A 93 3.48 -9.52 -3.21
C HIS A 93 4.59 -8.50 -3.48
N ASP A 94 4.50 -7.30 -2.91
CA ASP A 94 5.50 -6.23 -3.02
C ASP A 94 6.87 -6.68 -2.46
N ASP A 95 6.87 -7.25 -1.24
CA ASP A 95 8.07 -7.82 -0.60
C ASP A 95 8.73 -8.97 -1.42
N ILE A 96 8.02 -9.61 -2.36
CA ILE A 96 8.61 -10.59 -3.29
C ILE A 96 9.19 -9.90 -4.52
N VAL A 97 8.47 -8.93 -5.08
CA VAL A 97 8.90 -8.22 -6.30
C VAL A 97 10.20 -7.47 -6.06
N ASP A 98 10.43 -6.99 -4.83
CA ASP A 98 11.61 -6.20 -4.45
C ASP A 98 12.79 -7.05 -3.95
N LYS A 99 12.69 -8.39 -3.96
CA LYS A 99 13.80 -9.26 -3.53
C LYS A 99 14.88 -9.45 -4.59
N PRO A 100 16.16 -9.57 -4.19
CA PRO A 100 17.22 -10.03 -5.08
C PRO A 100 16.94 -11.47 -5.55
N LYS A 101 17.14 -11.73 -6.85
CA LYS A 101 16.88 -13.01 -7.55
C LYS A 101 17.69 -14.23 -7.03
N ALA A 102 18.51 -14.07 -5.99
CA ALA A 102 19.58 -15.00 -5.64
C ALA A 102 19.14 -16.26 -4.86
N ASN A 103 17.90 -16.35 -4.35
CA ASN A 103 17.46 -17.49 -3.52
C ASN A 103 16.16 -18.13 -4.01
N GLU A 104 16.11 -18.56 -5.26
CA GLU A 104 15.08 -19.50 -5.78
C GLU A 104 15.36 -20.97 -5.39
N GLY A 105 16.05 -21.21 -4.28
CA GLY A 105 16.29 -22.55 -3.73
C GLY A 105 15.11 -22.99 -2.88
N ALA A 106 14.28 -23.90 -3.43
CA ALA A 106 13.08 -24.52 -2.83
C ALA A 106 11.77 -23.72 -2.91
N ALA A 107 11.40 -23.27 -4.11
CA ALA A 107 10.04 -22.83 -4.39
C ALA A 107 9.13 -24.06 -4.67
N LEU A 108 8.20 -24.37 -3.77
CA LEU A 108 6.85 -24.76 -4.21
C LEU A 108 6.43 -23.78 -5.33
N ASP A 109 5.63 -24.19 -6.31
CA ASP A 109 5.26 -23.35 -7.46
C ASP A 109 4.55 -22.04 -7.03
N THR A 110 5.36 -21.05 -6.65
CA THR A 110 4.96 -19.80 -6.00
C THR A 110 4.15 -18.95 -6.95
N LYS A 111 4.33 -19.18 -8.26
CA LYS A 111 3.52 -18.56 -9.31
C LYS A 111 2.11 -19.14 -9.28
N SER A 112 1.93 -20.46 -9.34
CA SER A 112 0.58 -21.04 -9.27
C SER A 112 -0.11 -20.81 -7.93
N GLY A 113 0.64 -20.78 -6.82
CA GLY A 113 0.13 -20.43 -5.50
C GLY A 113 -0.48 -19.03 -5.43
N ARG A 114 0.26 -18.01 -5.90
CA ARG A 114 -0.21 -16.62 -5.94
C ARG A 114 -1.38 -16.43 -6.90
N GLU A 115 -1.33 -17.08 -8.06
CA GLU A 115 -2.42 -17.07 -9.04
C GLU A 115 -3.70 -17.71 -8.49
N ARG A 116 -3.57 -18.77 -7.68
CA ARG A 116 -4.70 -19.38 -6.96
C ARG A 116 -5.31 -18.40 -5.95
N ILE A 117 -4.49 -17.76 -5.13
CA ILE A 117 -4.98 -16.75 -4.17
C ILE A 117 -5.67 -15.59 -4.91
N ARG A 118 -5.06 -15.08 -5.99
CA ARG A 118 -5.67 -14.03 -6.82
C ARG A 118 -7.03 -14.46 -7.39
N SER A 119 -7.13 -15.69 -7.88
CA SER A 119 -8.38 -16.22 -8.42
C SER A 119 -9.47 -16.34 -7.35
N ASN A 120 -9.10 -16.77 -6.14
CA ASN A 120 -10.03 -16.82 -5.00
C ASN A 120 -10.51 -15.42 -4.61
N ILE A 121 -9.60 -14.43 -4.53
CA ILE A 121 -9.94 -13.04 -4.27
C ILE A 121 -10.98 -12.56 -5.29
N VAL A 122 -10.71 -12.73 -6.59
CA VAL A 122 -11.60 -12.30 -7.67
C VAL A 122 -12.98 -12.91 -7.52
N ASN A 123 -13.08 -14.22 -7.27
CA ASN A 123 -14.36 -14.89 -7.08
C ASN A 123 -15.13 -14.34 -5.87
N GLU A 124 -14.45 -14.10 -4.75
CA GLU A 124 -15.05 -13.60 -3.52
C GLU A 124 -15.62 -12.17 -3.70
N ILE A 125 -14.80 -11.22 -4.17
CA ILE A 125 -15.25 -9.84 -4.38
C ILE A 125 -16.35 -9.73 -5.45
N MET A 126 -16.30 -10.59 -6.48
CA MET A 126 -17.35 -10.65 -7.50
C MET A 126 -18.67 -11.18 -6.96
N SER A 127 -18.66 -12.04 -5.93
CA SER A 127 -19.88 -12.51 -5.28
C SER A 127 -20.49 -11.46 -4.33
N ILE A 128 -19.66 -10.54 -3.82
CA ILE A 128 -20.08 -9.45 -2.92
C ILE A 128 -20.66 -8.26 -3.71
N ASP A 129 -19.92 -7.74 -4.70
CA ASP A 129 -20.32 -6.56 -5.47
C ASP A 129 -19.71 -6.61 -6.88
N PRO A 130 -20.38 -7.27 -7.85
CA PRO A 130 -19.86 -7.43 -9.20
C PRO A 130 -19.57 -6.11 -9.92
N LEU A 131 -20.30 -5.03 -9.61
CA LEU A 131 -20.11 -3.75 -10.29
C LEU A 131 -18.77 -3.12 -9.88
N ARG A 132 -18.55 -2.97 -8.58
CA ARG A 132 -17.32 -2.35 -8.05
C ARG A 132 -16.12 -3.28 -8.15
N ALA A 133 -16.33 -4.58 -8.01
CA ALA A 133 -15.28 -5.58 -8.19
C ALA A 133 -14.68 -5.52 -9.60
N LYS A 134 -15.50 -5.35 -10.66
CA LYS A 134 -15.00 -5.21 -12.03
C LYS A 134 -14.08 -4.00 -12.21
N GLU A 135 -14.43 -2.86 -11.61
CA GLU A 135 -13.57 -1.67 -11.66
C GLU A 135 -12.25 -1.90 -10.92
N PHE A 136 -12.30 -2.47 -9.72
CA PHE A 136 -11.10 -2.86 -8.96
C PHE A 136 -10.23 -3.84 -9.75
N ILE A 137 -10.79 -4.91 -10.31
CA ILE A 137 -10.05 -5.92 -11.07
C ILE A 137 -9.41 -5.32 -12.32
N ALA A 138 -10.10 -4.42 -13.02
CA ALA A 138 -9.55 -3.73 -14.19
C ALA A 138 -8.34 -2.88 -13.82
N ILE A 139 -8.40 -2.12 -12.71
CA ILE A 139 -7.29 -1.33 -12.19
C ILE A 139 -6.16 -2.23 -11.71
N TRP A 140 -6.48 -3.28 -10.95
CA TRP A 140 -5.50 -4.21 -10.42
C TRP A 140 -4.72 -4.92 -11.54
N THR A 141 -5.41 -5.33 -12.61
CA THR A 141 -4.79 -6.00 -13.76
C THR A 141 -3.94 -5.02 -14.59
N LYS A 142 -4.44 -3.80 -14.84
CA LYS A 142 -3.72 -2.76 -15.61
C LYS A 142 -2.56 -2.14 -14.84
N GLY A 143 -2.68 -2.00 -13.52
CA GLY A 143 -1.69 -1.39 -12.63
C GLY A 143 -0.36 -2.14 -12.58
N PHE A 144 -0.30 -3.39 -13.04
CA PHE A 144 0.98 -4.10 -13.23
C PHE A 144 1.70 -3.75 -14.55
N GLY A 145 1.13 -2.87 -15.38
CA GLY A 145 1.50 -2.68 -16.78
C GLY A 145 2.44 -1.52 -17.14
N VAL A 146 2.98 -0.75 -16.20
CA VAL A 146 3.96 0.30 -16.54
C VAL A 146 5.36 -0.12 -16.10
N GLY A 147 6.08 -0.74 -17.02
CA GLY A 147 7.51 -1.04 -16.93
C GLY A 147 8.34 0.21 -17.23
N GLN A 148 8.24 1.23 -16.38
CA GLN A 148 9.25 2.29 -16.37
C GLN A 148 10.46 1.82 -15.57
N ASP A 149 11.64 2.25 -16.02
CA ASP A 149 12.88 2.16 -15.25
C ASP A 149 12.60 2.72 -13.84
N ARG A 150 12.85 1.90 -12.82
CA ARG A 150 12.35 2.16 -11.46
C ARG A 150 13.31 2.95 -10.61
N THR A 151 14.49 3.24 -11.11
CA THR A 151 15.60 3.71 -10.28
C THR A 151 16.25 4.98 -10.81
N HIS A 152 16.06 5.32 -12.08
CA HIS A 152 16.63 6.52 -12.69
C HIS A 152 15.57 7.61 -12.87
N PHE A 153 15.67 8.65 -12.05
CA PHE A 153 14.81 9.82 -12.09
C PHE A 153 15.62 11.04 -12.48
N ILE A 154 15.05 11.91 -13.33
CA ILE A 154 15.72 13.15 -13.75
C ILE A 154 15.88 14.10 -12.56
N ASP A 155 14.82 14.21 -11.77
CA ASP A 155 14.72 15.02 -10.56
C ASP A 155 13.60 14.46 -9.65
N PHE A 156 13.37 15.15 -8.53
CA PHE A 156 12.39 14.79 -7.53
C PHE A 156 10.95 14.96 -8.02
N ASP A 157 10.69 15.88 -8.95
CA ASP A 157 9.36 16.06 -9.52
C ASP A 157 9.00 14.90 -10.46
N ASP A 158 9.97 14.44 -11.26
CA ASP A 158 9.87 13.24 -12.08
C ASP A 158 9.63 11.99 -11.21
N TYR A 159 10.41 11.85 -10.13
CA TYR A 159 10.19 10.82 -9.11
C TYR A 159 8.79 10.88 -8.51
N LEU A 160 8.35 12.05 -8.06
CA LEU A 160 7.06 12.21 -7.40
C LEU A 160 5.91 11.94 -8.36
N HIS A 161 6.03 12.35 -9.63
CA HIS A 161 5.04 12.01 -10.66
C HIS A 161 4.92 10.50 -10.83
N TYR A 162 6.04 9.79 -10.96
CA TYR A 162 6.07 8.32 -11.02
C TYR A 162 5.46 7.68 -9.78
N ARG A 163 5.85 8.14 -8.58
CA ARG A 163 5.48 7.54 -7.30
C ARG A 163 3.99 7.74 -6.97
N VAL A 164 3.46 8.95 -7.22
CA VAL A 164 2.05 9.29 -6.97
C VAL A 164 1.10 8.57 -7.91
N VAL A 165 1.47 8.45 -9.18
CA VAL A 165 0.70 7.69 -10.19
C VAL A 165 1.12 6.20 -10.17
N GLY A 166 1.76 5.78 -9.08
CA GLY A 166 2.30 4.44 -8.91
C GLY A 166 1.24 3.38 -8.65
N ARG A 167 1.71 2.13 -8.58
CA ARG A 167 0.85 0.95 -8.39
C ARG A 167 0.08 0.99 -7.07
N GLY A 168 0.71 1.50 -6.01
CA GLY A 168 0.14 1.56 -4.66
C GLY A 168 -1.07 2.47 -4.56
N SER A 169 -1.01 3.68 -5.14
CA SER A 169 -2.10 4.65 -5.08
C SER A 169 -3.34 4.16 -5.83
N PHE A 170 -3.17 3.68 -7.06
CA PHE A 170 -4.27 3.09 -7.85
C PHE A 170 -4.91 1.89 -7.14
N PHE A 171 -4.08 1.00 -6.60
CA PHE A 171 -4.53 -0.18 -5.86
C PHE A 171 -5.34 0.21 -4.62
N MET A 172 -4.81 1.08 -3.76
CA MET A 172 -5.46 1.48 -2.52
C MET A 172 -6.70 2.34 -2.75
N THR A 173 -6.69 3.24 -3.73
CA THR A 173 -7.89 4.00 -4.11
C THR A 173 -9.01 3.08 -4.59
N SER A 174 -8.71 2.16 -5.51
CA SER A 174 -9.74 1.25 -6.04
C SER A 174 -10.28 0.30 -4.97
N LEU A 175 -9.41 -0.16 -4.07
CA LEU A 175 -9.80 -0.96 -2.91
C LEU A 175 -10.66 -0.15 -1.92
N THR A 176 -10.37 1.13 -1.71
CA THR A 176 -11.18 2.04 -0.89
C THR A 176 -12.57 2.24 -1.48
N ILE A 177 -12.67 2.46 -2.79
CA ILE A 177 -13.96 2.57 -3.51
C ILE A 177 -14.79 1.29 -3.33
N PHE A 178 -14.16 0.11 -3.47
CA PHE A 178 -14.82 -1.16 -3.21
C PHE A 178 -15.24 -1.30 -1.74
N GLY A 179 -14.34 -1.05 -0.79
CA GLY A 179 -14.58 -1.21 0.64
C GLY A 179 -15.67 -0.29 1.18
N MET A 180 -15.73 0.95 0.70
CA MET A 180 -16.71 1.96 1.13
C MET A 180 -18.01 1.97 0.30
N CYS A 181 -18.19 1.01 -0.62
CA CYS A 181 -19.36 0.93 -1.49
C CYS A 181 -19.56 2.19 -2.35
N LEU A 182 -18.49 2.82 -2.83
CA LEU A 182 -18.55 4.04 -3.65
C LEU A 182 -18.53 3.71 -5.16
N THR A 183 -19.10 4.59 -5.97
CA THR A 183 -18.99 4.51 -7.43
C THR A 183 -18.65 5.90 -7.93
N ILE A 184 -17.58 6.00 -8.72
CA ILE A 184 -17.16 7.27 -9.31
C ILE A 184 -17.70 7.30 -10.74
N PRO A 185 -18.62 8.23 -11.06
CA PRO A 185 -19.12 8.40 -12.41
C PRO A 185 -17.97 8.62 -13.41
N PRO A 186 -18.04 8.07 -14.63
CA PRO A 186 -16.98 8.21 -15.63
C PRO A 186 -16.53 9.66 -15.87
N GLU A 187 -17.46 10.59 -15.89
CA GLU A 187 -17.26 12.03 -16.06
C GLU A 187 -16.52 12.71 -14.90
N GLU A 188 -16.54 12.11 -13.70
CA GLU A 188 -15.84 12.63 -12.52
C GLU A 188 -14.43 12.03 -12.35
N LYS A 189 -14.05 11.01 -13.14
CA LYS A 189 -12.80 10.26 -12.92
C LYS A 189 -11.55 11.14 -13.08
N GLU A 190 -11.52 12.03 -14.06
CA GLU A 190 -10.40 12.95 -14.26
C GLU A 190 -10.24 13.90 -13.07
N GLU A 191 -11.33 14.55 -12.69
CA GLU A 191 -11.36 15.47 -11.56
C GLU A 191 -11.02 14.77 -10.25
N PHE A 192 -11.55 13.56 -10.03
CA PHE A 192 -11.24 12.72 -8.87
C PHE A 192 -9.73 12.46 -8.74
N TRP A 193 -9.04 12.08 -9.81
CA TRP A 193 -7.59 11.87 -9.77
C TRP A 193 -6.84 13.17 -9.52
N ARG A 194 -7.30 14.28 -10.11
CA ARG A 194 -6.71 15.61 -9.90
C ARG A 194 -6.78 16.04 -8.43
N ILE A 195 -7.94 15.88 -7.78
CA ILE A 195 -8.14 16.32 -6.39
C ILE A 195 -7.52 15.38 -5.35
N THR A 196 -7.35 14.09 -5.66
CA THR A 196 -6.72 13.12 -4.75
C THR A 196 -5.20 13.10 -4.86
N ARG A 197 -4.63 13.66 -5.93
CA ARG A 197 -3.17 13.68 -6.16
C ARG A 197 -2.36 14.21 -4.97
N PRO A 198 -2.70 15.35 -4.32
CA PRO A 198 -1.91 15.85 -3.20
C PRO A 198 -1.94 14.91 -1.98
N ALA A 199 -3.08 14.28 -1.71
CA ALA A 199 -3.18 13.30 -0.62
C ALA A 199 -2.30 12.08 -0.89
N TRP A 200 -2.24 11.62 -2.15
CA TRP A 200 -1.32 10.55 -2.52
C TRP A 200 0.14 10.97 -2.46
N ALA A 201 0.50 12.20 -2.84
CA ALA A 201 1.85 12.72 -2.67
C ALA A 201 2.30 12.67 -1.20
N ALA A 202 1.48 13.21 -0.29
CA ALA A 202 1.76 13.14 1.14
C ALA A 202 1.89 11.69 1.64
N ALA A 203 0.99 10.80 1.21
CA ALA A 203 1.01 9.40 1.64
C ALA A 203 2.25 8.63 1.16
N VAL A 204 2.69 8.83 -0.09
CA VAL A 204 3.88 8.13 -0.61
C VAL A 204 5.18 8.68 -0.05
N LEU A 205 5.29 10.00 0.15
CA LEU A 205 6.47 10.59 0.81
C LEU A 205 6.55 10.22 2.29
N THR A 206 5.40 10.15 2.98
CA THR A 206 5.33 9.59 4.33
C THR A 206 5.78 8.14 4.34
N ASN A 207 5.37 7.34 3.35
CA ASN A 207 5.84 5.96 3.22
C ASN A 207 7.36 5.92 3.04
N ASP A 208 7.93 6.66 2.08
CA ASP A 208 9.37 6.69 1.80
C ASP A 208 10.19 7.07 3.04
N LEU A 209 9.70 8.03 3.83
CA LEU A 209 10.32 8.45 5.07
C LEU A 209 10.29 7.33 6.13
N GLN A 210 9.13 6.71 6.34
CA GLN A 210 8.93 5.68 7.38
C GLN A 210 9.51 4.31 6.97
N SER A 211 9.64 4.04 5.67
CA SER A 211 10.22 2.81 5.12
C SER A 211 11.72 2.92 4.86
N TRP A 212 12.31 4.12 4.93
CA TRP A 212 13.73 4.36 4.61
C TRP A 212 14.67 3.33 5.23
N ASP A 213 14.60 3.11 6.55
CA ASP A 213 15.54 2.21 7.22
C ASP A 213 15.38 0.74 6.76
N LYS A 214 14.16 0.34 6.39
CA LYS A 214 13.88 -0.99 5.83
C LYS A 214 14.48 -1.09 4.43
N GLU A 215 14.20 -0.11 3.58
CA GLU A 215 14.62 -0.07 2.18
C GLU A 215 16.14 0.07 2.05
N TRP A 216 16.77 0.91 2.86
CA TRP A 216 18.22 1.07 2.92
C TRP A 216 18.93 -0.23 3.28
N ARG A 217 18.45 -0.96 4.30
CA ARG A 217 19.01 -2.28 4.65
C ARG A 217 18.88 -3.28 3.52
N LEU A 218 17.78 -3.24 2.76
CA LEU A 218 17.58 -4.11 1.61
C LEU A 218 18.54 -3.73 0.47
N PHE A 219 18.64 -2.44 0.16
CA PHE A 219 19.54 -1.88 -0.85
C PHE A 219 20.99 -2.29 -0.59
N GLN A 220 21.44 -2.25 0.67
CA GLN A 220 22.80 -2.70 1.07
C GLN A 220 23.09 -4.19 0.78
N THR A 221 22.06 -5.01 0.55
CA THR A 221 22.21 -6.43 0.19
C THR A 221 22.10 -6.71 -1.31
N GLN A 222 21.80 -5.67 -2.09
CA GLN A 222 21.60 -5.74 -3.54
C GLN A 222 22.81 -5.16 -4.26
N ASP A 223 22.98 -5.53 -5.54
CA ASP A 223 23.99 -4.96 -6.44
C ASP A 223 23.38 -3.79 -7.24
N GLU A 224 22.46 -3.05 -6.62
CA GLU A 224 21.79 -1.90 -7.20
C GLU A 224 22.56 -0.62 -6.88
N THR A 225 22.65 0.30 -7.83
CA THR A 225 23.34 1.58 -7.65
C THR A 225 22.39 2.71 -7.25
N ASP A 226 21.09 2.51 -7.45
CA ASP A 226 20.04 3.52 -7.33
C ASP A 226 18.82 2.94 -6.60
N MET A 227 18.11 3.77 -5.83
CA MET A 227 16.96 3.37 -5.01
C MET A 227 15.74 4.23 -5.32
N ALA A 228 14.57 3.59 -5.42
CA ALA A 228 13.29 4.21 -5.76
C ALA A 228 12.59 4.89 -4.56
N ASN A 229 13.32 5.70 -3.80
CA ASN A 229 12.84 6.35 -2.57
C ASN A 229 13.09 7.87 -2.63
N GLY A 230 12.10 8.68 -2.24
CA GLY A 230 12.19 10.14 -2.32
C GLY A 230 13.38 10.73 -1.55
N ILE A 231 13.74 10.16 -0.40
CA ILE A 231 14.91 10.61 0.39
C ILE A 231 16.20 10.41 -0.41
N TRP A 232 16.35 9.28 -1.10
CA TRP A 232 17.52 8.99 -1.94
C TRP A 232 17.62 9.92 -3.13
N VAL A 233 16.48 10.20 -3.79
CA VAL A 233 16.43 11.13 -4.92
C VAL A 233 16.81 12.54 -4.48
N LEU A 234 16.32 13.02 -3.33
CA LEU A 234 16.70 14.32 -2.76
C LEU A 234 18.19 14.41 -2.43
N MET A 235 18.75 13.37 -1.78
CA MET A 235 20.18 13.31 -1.49
C MET A 235 21.02 13.47 -2.76
N LYS A 236 20.66 12.76 -3.85
CA LYS A 236 21.34 12.86 -5.14
C LYS A 236 21.17 14.22 -5.81
N GLN A 237 19.94 14.70 -5.90
CA GLN A 237 19.62 15.94 -6.62
C GLN A 237 20.28 17.16 -5.97
N TYR A 238 20.26 17.23 -4.64
CA TYR A 238 20.76 18.39 -3.90
C TYR A 238 22.17 18.19 -3.32
N SER A 239 22.76 17.00 -3.46
CA SER A 239 24.06 16.64 -2.87
C SER A 239 24.09 16.90 -1.35
N ILE A 240 23.06 16.43 -0.67
CA ILE A 240 22.86 16.61 0.78
C ILE A 240 22.89 15.26 1.52
N GLU A 241 23.16 15.34 2.82
CA GLU A 241 23.14 14.18 3.69
C GLU A 241 21.70 13.73 4.01
N ILE A 242 21.58 12.50 4.50
CA ILE A 242 20.29 11.87 4.80
C ILE A 242 19.39 12.71 5.73
N ASP A 243 19.94 13.33 6.77
CA ASP A 243 19.15 14.08 7.75
C ASP A 243 18.54 15.34 7.11
N ASP A 244 19.31 16.02 6.26
CA ASP A 244 18.83 17.18 5.50
C ASP A 244 17.77 16.78 4.47
N ALA A 245 17.96 15.64 3.79
CA ALA A 245 16.97 15.11 2.85
C ALA A 245 15.65 14.72 3.55
N LYS A 246 15.73 14.12 4.74
CA LYS A 246 14.54 13.85 5.58
C LYS A 246 13.83 15.15 5.95
N ILE A 247 14.56 16.17 6.42
CA ILE A 247 13.99 17.48 6.76
C ILE A 247 13.33 18.14 5.54
N MET A 248 13.93 18.03 4.35
CA MET A 248 13.36 18.56 3.11
C MET A 248 12.06 17.86 2.75
N SER A 249 12.01 16.53 2.84
CA SER A 249 10.80 15.73 2.60
C SER A 249 9.64 16.02 3.56
N TYR A 250 9.87 16.67 4.71
CA TYR A 250 8.80 17.14 5.61
C TYR A 250 8.11 18.43 5.12
N LYS A 251 8.77 19.22 4.26
CA LYS A 251 8.38 20.60 3.94
C LYS A 251 7.74 20.75 2.56
N ASP A 252 7.97 19.79 1.66
CA ASP A 252 7.44 19.73 0.29
C ASP A 252 6.16 18.89 0.22
#